data_AF-A0A821DBT1-F1
#
_entry.id   AF-A0A821DBT1-F1
#
_cell.length_a   1.000
_cell.length_b   1.000
_cell.length_c   1.000
_cell.angle_alpha   90.00
_cell.angle_beta   90.00
_cell.angle_gamma   90.00
#
_symmetry.space_group_name_H-M   'P 1'
#
loop_
_entity.id
_entity.type
_entity.pdbx_description
1 polymer ?
#
loop_
_entity_poly.entity_id
_entity_poly.type
_entity_poly.pdbx_seq_one_letter_code
_entity_poly.pdbx_strand_id
1 'polypeptide(L)' 'MNQIDYTTTSPRFSVTNNKELDEGLAYLNEHGYVVISDVMSQDEVNMNKELLWKFIENVSNGTIKRDDPETWSNQW' A
#
# COMPACT_ATOMS: atom_id res chain seq x y z
N MET A 1 -16.59 18.95 14.80
CA MET A 1 -16.47 18.09 13.60
C MET A 1 -15.03 18.24 13.15
N ASN A 2 -14.20 17.21 13.33
CA ASN A 2 -12.78 17.33 12.97
C ASN A 2 -12.68 17.38 11.45
N GLN A 3 -12.27 18.54 10.93
CA GLN A 3 -12.00 18.72 9.50
C GLN A 3 -10.81 17.85 9.15
N ILE A 4 -11.01 16.86 8.27
CA ILE A 4 -9.90 16.07 7.74
C ILE A 4 -9.09 17.01 6.86
N ASP A 5 -7.85 17.27 7.27
CA ASP A 5 -6.91 18.07 6.49
C ASP A 5 -6.24 17.19 5.43
N TYR A 6 -6.64 17.37 4.18
CA TYR A 6 -6.05 16.69 3.02
C TYR A 6 -4.76 17.37 2.50
N THR A 7 -4.31 18.45 3.15
CA THR A 7 -3.13 19.21 2.71
C THR A 7 -1.85 18.80 3.42
N THR A 8 -1.96 18.13 4.58
CA THR A 8 -0.80 17.64 5.31
C THR A 8 -0.13 16.48 4.56
N THR A 9 1.09 16.71 4.07
CA THR A 9 1.92 15.67 3.45
C THR A 9 2.72 14.92 4.52
N SER A 10 2.49 13.60 4.67
CA SER A 10 3.33 12.77 5.54
C SER A 10 4.71 12.55 4.91
N PRO A 11 5.80 12.86 5.63
CA PRO A 11 7.15 12.61 5.12
C PRO A 11 7.37 11.10 4.91
N ARG A 12 8.20 10.77 3.93
CA ARG A 12 8.56 9.40 3.57
C ARG A 12 10.05 9.21 3.72
N PHE A 13 10.45 8.04 4.23
CA PHE A 13 11.84 7.72 4.52
C PHE A 13 12.23 6.41 3.83
N SER A 14 13.29 6.43 3.02
CA SER A 14 13.75 5.25 2.28
C SER A 14 14.45 4.24 3.19
N VAL A 15 14.06 2.96 3.13
CA VAL A 15 14.81 1.88 3.82
C VAL A 15 16.18 1.62 3.23
N THR A 16 16.40 2.06 1.99
CA THR A 16 17.67 1.83 1.28
C THR A 16 18.72 2.91 1.58
N ASN A 17 18.31 3.96 2.29
CA ASN A 17 19.18 5.04 2.75
C ASN A 17 19.23 5.04 4.29
N ASN A 18 20.36 4.64 4.86
CA ASN A 18 20.53 4.55 6.32
C ASN A 18 20.21 5.85 7.07
N LYS A 19 20.53 7.02 6.50
CA LYS A 19 20.25 8.31 7.14
C LYS A 19 18.75 8.56 7.23
N GLU A 20 18.03 8.32 6.14
CA GLU A 20 16.58 8.50 6.12
C GLU A 20 15.89 7.47 7.01
N LEU A 21 16.39 6.23 7.06
CA LEU A 21 15.87 5.21 7.95
C LEU A 21 15.97 5.64 9.43
N ASP A 22 17.12 6.16 9.86
CA ASP A 22 17.30 6.68 11.21
C ASP A 22 16.36 7.87 11.50
N GLU A 23 16.20 8.79 10.55
CA GLU A 23 15.26 9.90 10.65
C GLU A 23 13.80 9.42 10.74
N GLY A 24 13.43 8.40 9.97
CA GLY A 24 12.10 7.79 10.02
C GLY A 24 11.81 7.09 11.36
N LEU A 25 12.81 6.45 11.97
CA LEU A 25 12.68 5.87 13.31
C LEU A 25 12.50 6.95 14.38
N ALA A 26 13.23 8.07 14.28
CA ALA A 26 13.03 9.22 15.16
C ALA A 26 11.61 9.81 14.98
N TYR A 27 11.15 9.95 13.73
CA TYR A 27 9.80 10.41 13.40
C TYR A 27 8.72 9.48 13.98
N LEU A 28 8.90 8.16 13.88
CA LEU A 28 8.00 7.18 14.48
C LEU A 28 7.90 7.36 16.00
N ASN A 29 9.04 7.57 16.67
CA ASN A 29 9.08 7.78 18.13
C ASN A 29 8.39 9.08 18.55
N GLU A 30 8.51 10.15 17.75
CA GLU A 30 7.88 11.45 18.04
C GLU A 30 6.38 11.48 17.73
N HIS A 31 5.96 10.87 16.61
CA HIS A 31 4.60 11.04 16.07
C HIS A 31 3.71 9.78 16.18
N GLY A 32 4.27 8.63 16.53
CA GLY A 32 3.53 7.36 16.67
C GLY A 32 3.21 6.66 15.34
N TYR A 33 3.65 7.21 14.21
CA TYR A 33 3.56 6.58 12.89
C TYR A 33 4.73 7.01 12.01
N VAL A 34 5.01 6.27 10.93
CA VAL A 34 6.00 6.62 9.91
C VAL A 34 5.59 6.04 8.56
N VAL A 35 5.92 6.72 7.46
CA VAL A 35 5.78 6.18 6.11
C VAL A 35 7.15 5.80 5.58
N ILE A 36 7.32 4.53 5.24
CA ILE A 36 8.58 3.98 4.75
C ILE A 36 8.48 3.74 3.24
N SER A 37 9.47 4.21 2.48
CA SER A 37 9.58 4.01 1.03
C SER A 37 10.62 2.96 0.65
N ASP A 38 10.58 2.54 -0.61
CA ASP A 38 11.57 1.65 -1.23
C ASP A 38 11.69 0.28 -0.56
N VAL A 39 10.61 -0.18 0.09
CA VAL A 39 10.52 -1.51 0.73
C VAL A 39 10.57 -2.63 -0.31
N MET A 40 10.09 -2.35 -1.53
CA MET A 40 10.10 -3.26 -2.67
C MET A 40 10.41 -2.47 -3.93
N SER A 41 11.10 -3.11 -4.86
CA SER A 41 11.25 -2.62 -6.23
C SER A 41 9.91 -2.59 -6.97
N GLN A 42 9.84 -1.81 -8.06
CA GLN A 42 8.63 -1.75 -8.88
C GLN A 42 8.26 -3.11 -9.48
N ASP A 43 9.25 -3.93 -9.82
CA ASP A 43 9.04 -5.27 -10.37
C ASP A 43 8.45 -6.23 -9.32
N GLU A 44 8.95 -6.19 -8.08
CA GLU A 44 8.38 -6.95 -6.97
C GLU A 44 6.94 -6.53 -6.67
N VAL A 45 6.66 -5.22 -6.68
CA VAL A 45 5.30 -4.70 -6.51
C VAL A 45 4.36 -5.23 -7.60
N ASN A 46 4.81 -5.22 -8.86
CA ASN A 46 4.02 -5.72 -9.97
C ASN A 46 3.77 -7.22 -9.84
N MET A 47 4.81 -8.01 -9.55
CA MET A 47 4.68 -9.46 -9.33
C MET A 47 3.71 -9.77 -8.19
N ASN A 48 3.80 -9.08 -7.05
CA ASN A 48 2.89 -9.30 -5.93
C ASN A 48 1.43 -8.96 -6.27
N LYS A 49 1.20 -7.90 -7.06
CA LYS A 49 -0.15 -7.59 -7.58
C LYS A 49 -0.69 -8.72 -8.47
N GLU A 50 0.15 -9.28 -9.35
CA GLU A 50 -0.25 -10.42 -10.18
C GLU A 50 -0.60 -11.65 -9.32
N LEU A 51 0.20 -11.95 -8.31
CA LEU A 51 -0.04 -13.07 -7.39
C LEU A 51 -1.32 -12.87 -6.56
N LEU A 52 -1.55 -11.66 -6.07
CA LEU A 52 -2.77 -11.31 -5.34
C LEU A 52 -4.02 -11.53 -6.21
N TRP A 53 -4.00 -11.06 -7.46
CA TRP A 53 -5.12 -11.25 -8.36
C TRP A 53 -5.36 -12.72 -8.72
N LYS A 54 -4.30 -13.48 -9.01
CA LYS A 54 -4.42 -14.94 -9.19
C LYS A 54 -5.05 -15.63 -7.99
N PHE A 55 -4.69 -15.21 -6.78
CA PHE A 55 -5.29 -15.74 -5.55
C PHE A 55 -6.78 -15.39 -5.45
N ILE A 56 -7.16 -14.13 -5.64
CA ILE A 56 -8.55 -13.66 -5.57
C ILE A 56 -9.43 -14.36 -6.61
N GLU A 57 -8.97 -14.44 -7.86
CA GLU A 57 -9.68 -15.10 -8.95
C GLU A 57 -9.85 -16.60 -8.66
N ASN A 58 -8.81 -17.25 -8.13
CA ASN A 58 -8.89 -18.66 -7.75
C ASN A 58 -9.87 -18.90 -6.58
N VAL A 59 -9.79 -18.10 -5.51
CA VAL A 59 -10.66 -18.24 -4.33
C VAL A 59 -12.13 -17.95 -4.65
N SER A 60 -12.39 -17.06 -5.61
CA SER A 60 -13.75 -16.77 -6.09
C SER A 60 -14.25 -17.74 -7.17
N ASN A 61 -13.48 -18.80 -7.49
CA ASN A 61 -13.74 -19.71 -8.61
C ASN A 61 -13.98 -18.98 -9.95
N GLY A 62 -13.27 -17.87 -10.17
CA GLY A 62 -13.39 -17.02 -11.35
C GLY A 62 -14.60 -16.08 -11.37
N THR A 63 -15.33 -15.96 -10.25
CA THR A 63 -16.48 -15.04 -10.13
C THR A 63 -16.02 -13.59 -10.08
N ILE A 64 -14.96 -13.29 -9.31
CA ILE A 64 -14.32 -11.98 -9.25
C ILE A 64 -13.19 -11.98 -10.27
N LYS A 65 -13.09 -10.92 -11.10
CA LYS A 65 -12.07 -10.78 -12.14
C LYS A 65 -11.38 -9.42 -12.04
N ARG A 66 -10.05 -9.38 -12.19
CA ARG A 66 -9.28 -8.13 -12.12
C ARG A 66 -9.70 -7.09 -13.15
N ASP A 67 -10.00 -7.55 -14.35
CA ASP A 67 -10.24 -6.73 -15.53
C ASP A 67 -11.72 -6.35 -15.73
N ASP A 68 -12.60 -6.85 -14.85
CA ASP A 68 -14.03 -6.58 -14.89
C ASP A 68 -14.55 -6.12 -13.51
N PRO A 69 -14.49 -4.80 -13.22
CA PRO A 69 -14.94 -4.24 -11.95
C PRO A 69 -16.40 -4.53 -11.61
N GLU A 70 -17.27 -4.81 -12.59
CA GLU A 70 -18.67 -5.16 -12.33
C GLU A 70 -18.76 -6.45 -11.49
N THR A 71 -17.79 -7.37 -11.65
CA THR A 71 -17.68 -8.60 -10.86
C THR A 71 -17.29 -8.39 -9.41
N TRP A 72 -16.85 -7.19 -9.02
CA TRP A 72 -16.44 -6.89 -7.64
C TRP A 72 -17.64 -6.54 -6.76
N SER A 73 -18.79 -6.24 -7.38
CA SER A 73 -20.04 -5.98 -6.69
C SER A 73 -20.90 -7.24 -6.69
N ASN A 74 -21.41 -7.59 -5.51
CA ASN A 74 -22.67 -8.32 -5.46
C ASN A 74 -23.73 -7.28 -5.83
N GLN A 75 -24.67 -7.52 -6.73
CA GLN A 75 -25.79 -6.58 -6.90
C GLN A 75 -26.57 -6.53 -5.57
N TRP A 76 -26.41 -5.45 -4.79
CA TRP A 76 -27.17 -5.22 -3.54
C TRP A 76 -28.50 -4.52 -3.84
#